data_AF-A0A7J2MRZ5-F1
#
_entry.id   AF-A0A7J2MRZ5-F1
#
_cell.length_a   1.000
_cell.length_b   1.000
_cell.length_c   1.000
_cell.angle_alpha   90.00
_cell.angle_beta   90.00
_cell.angle_gamma   90.00
#
_symmetry.space_group_name_H-M   'P 1'
#
loop_
_entity.id
_entity.type
_entity.pdbx_description
1 polymer ?
#
loop_
_entity_poly.entity_id
_entity_poly.type
_entity_poly.pdbx_seq_one_letter_code
_entity_poly.pdbx_strand_id
1 'polypeptide(L)'
;MRCDIDYKKIYRNVKYPRLEFKTGDLVLILSEDHNPEEIIEKHKSWIYKKKDFIRRSLEASKDKKIFDRTEKEFRELVYSIVEGFSEDMSLEFNKIY
;
A
#
# COMPACT_ATOMS: atom_id res chain seq x y z
N MET A 1 -6.54 -7.72 -29.45
CA MET A 1 -5.68 -8.32 -28.40
C MET A 1 -6.55 -8.55 -27.17
N ARG A 2 -6.59 -9.78 -26.63
CA ARG A 2 -7.20 -10.02 -25.31
C ARG A 2 -6.23 -9.50 -24.25
N CYS A 3 -6.71 -8.64 -23.36
CA CYS A 3 -5.93 -8.21 -22.20
C CYS A 3 -5.94 -9.36 -21.19
N ASP A 4 -4.78 -9.97 -20.93
CA ASP A 4 -4.60 -11.12 -20.03
C ASP A 4 -4.48 -10.67 -18.55
N ILE A 5 -5.33 -9.74 -18.15
CA ILE A 5 -5.43 -9.24 -16.78
C ILE A 5 -6.74 -9.74 -16.22
N ASP A 6 -6.67 -10.52 -15.15
CA ASP A 6 -7.85 -10.94 -14.40
C ASP A 6 -8.35 -9.79 -13.49
N TYR A 7 -9.65 -9.51 -13.53
CA TYR A 7 -10.28 -8.47 -12.74
C TYR A 7 -11.77 -8.73 -12.52
N LYS A 8 -12.26 -8.30 -11.35
CA LYS A 8 -13.69 -8.32 -11.02
C LYS A 8 -14.34 -6.99 -11.42
N LYS A 9 -15.52 -7.03 -12.03
CA LYS A 9 -16.31 -5.84 -12.39
C LYS A 9 -17.39 -5.62 -11.32
N ILE A 10 -17.54 -4.39 -10.85
CA ILE A 10 -18.62 -3.99 -9.96
C ILE A 10 -19.29 -2.74 -10.54
N TYR A 11 -20.55 -2.90 -10.96
CA TYR A 11 -21.33 -1.77 -11.44
C TYR A 11 -21.90 -0.97 -10.28
N ARG A 12 -21.70 0.35 -10.31
CA ARG A 12 -22.26 1.32 -9.33
C ARG A 12 -22.62 2.61 -10.06
N ASN A 13 -23.57 3.36 -9.51
CA ASN A 13 -23.86 4.71 -9.97
C ASN A 13 -22.72 5.66 -9.55
N VAL A 14 -21.65 5.70 -10.33
CA VAL A 14 -20.46 6.52 -10.10
C VAL A 14 -20.13 7.30 -11.37
N LYS A 15 -19.73 8.56 -11.22
CA LYS A 15 -19.33 9.39 -12.36
C LYS A 15 -18.00 8.98 -12.98
N TYR A 16 -17.09 8.43 -12.18
CA TYR A 16 -15.72 8.09 -12.61
C TYR A 16 -15.38 6.65 -12.23
N PRO A 17 -14.85 5.84 -13.17
CA PRO A 17 -14.36 4.50 -12.88
C PRO A 17 -13.17 4.51 -11.92
N ARG A 18 -13.07 3.47 -11.10
CA ARG A 18 -11.98 3.27 -10.14
C ARG A 18 -11.37 1.89 -10.30
N LEU A 19 -10.04 1.85 -10.27
CA LEU A 19 -9.24 0.63 -10.19
C LEU A 19 -8.74 0.46 -8.76
N GLU A 20 -9.17 -0.60 -8.10
CA GLU A 20 -8.83 -0.89 -6.71
C GLU A 20 -8.18 -2.28 -6.62
N PHE A 21 -7.13 -2.43 -5.80
CA PHE A 21 -6.65 -3.75 -5.38
C PHE A 21 -7.24 -4.08 -4.01
N LYS A 22 -8.17 -5.03 -3.95
CA LYS A 22 -8.77 -5.50 -2.69
C LYS A 22 -8.19 -6.86 -2.37
N THR A 23 -7.49 -6.94 -1.24
CA THR A 23 -6.87 -8.20 -0.77
C THR A 23 -6.03 -8.92 -1.85
N GLY A 24 -5.39 -8.15 -2.73
CA GLY A 24 -4.58 -8.67 -3.85
C GLY A 24 -5.31 -8.83 -5.18
N ASP A 25 -6.65 -8.81 -5.18
CA ASP A 25 -7.46 -8.91 -6.41
C ASP A 25 -7.70 -7.54 -7.02
N LEU A 26 -7.60 -7.44 -8.35
CA LEU A 26 -7.97 -6.25 -9.09
C LEU A 26 -9.51 -6.16 -9.22
N VAL A 27 -10.05 -5.01 -8.82
CA VAL A 27 -11.49 -4.71 -8.88
C VAL A 27 -11.67 -3.41 -9.65
N LEU A 28 -12.48 -3.48 -10.71
CA LEU A 28 -12.91 -2.31 -11.47
C LEU A 28 -14.33 -1.93 -11.05
N ILE A 29 -14.46 -0.74 -10.47
CA ILE A 29 -15.74 -0.15 -10.09
C ILE A 29 -16.08 0.91 -11.13
N LEU A 30 -17.19 0.75 -11.85
CA LEU A 30 -17.59 1.64 -12.94
C LEU A 30 -19.11 1.71 -13.05
N SER A 31 -19.63 2.70 -13.77
CA SER A 31 -21.02 2.73 -14.21
C SER A 31 -21.18 2.00 -15.55
N GLU A 32 -22.41 1.66 -15.93
CA GLU A 32 -22.71 0.81 -17.11
C GLU A 32 -22.34 1.46 -18.46
N ASP A 33 -22.22 2.78 -18.50
CA ASP A 33 -21.83 3.58 -19.65
C ASP A 33 -20.32 3.50 -19.98
N HIS A 34 -19.51 2.94 -19.09
CA HIS A 34 -18.06 2.85 -19.28
C HIS A 34 -17.62 1.47 -19.78
N ASN A 35 -16.66 1.45 -20.71
CA ASN A 35 -16.07 0.22 -21.24
C ASN A 35 -14.96 -0.32 -20.31
N PRO A 36 -15.14 -1.50 -19.68
CA PRO A 36 -14.14 -2.08 -18.79
C PRO A 36 -12.78 -2.32 -19.45
N GLU A 37 -12.78 -2.88 -20.65
CA GLU A 37 -11.59 -3.32 -21.36
C GLU A 37 -10.70 -2.12 -21.76
N GLU A 38 -11.30 -1.01 -22.16
CA GLU A 38 -10.58 0.24 -22.48
C GLU A 38 -9.85 0.79 -21.25
N ILE A 39 -10.52 0.81 -20.09
CA ILE A 39 -9.95 1.29 -18.84
C ILE A 39 -8.77 0.41 -18.41
N ILE A 40 -8.93 -0.91 -18.51
CA ILE A 40 -7.87 -1.85 -18.15
C ILE A 40 -6.65 -1.68 -19.06
N GLU A 41 -6.85 -1.56 -20.37
CA GLU A 41 -5.72 -1.38 -21.30
C GLU A 41 -5.02 -0.03 -21.06
N LYS A 42 -5.78 1.05 -20.86
CA LYS A 42 -5.24 2.38 -20.54
C LYS A 42 -4.36 2.38 -19.28
N HIS A 43 -4.71 1.58 -18.27
CA HIS A 43 -4.03 1.55 -16.98
C HIS A 43 -3.12 0.32 -16.77
N LYS A 44 -2.90 -0.47 -17.81
CA LYS A 44 -2.13 -1.72 -17.78
C LYS A 44 -0.76 -1.60 -17.12
N SER A 45 0.02 -0.58 -17.46
CA SER A 45 1.35 -0.34 -16.85
C SER A 45 1.26 -0.11 -15.34
N TRP A 46 0.26 0.66 -14.90
CA TRP A 46 0.02 0.91 -13.48
C TRP A 46 -0.41 -0.37 -12.76
N ILE A 47 -1.29 -1.17 -13.37
CA ILE A 47 -1.76 -2.46 -12.82
C ILE A 47 -0.57 -3.38 -12.56
N TYR A 48 0.32 -3.58 -13.54
CA TYR A 48 1.49 -4.44 -13.37
C TYR A 48 2.45 -3.94 -12.30
N LYS A 49 2.76 -2.63 -12.30
CA LYS A 49 3.62 -2.03 -11.27
C LYS A 49 3.04 -2.21 -9.87
N LYS A 50 1.73 -2.03 -9.72
CA LYS A 50 1.05 -2.17 -8.44
C LYS A 50 1.00 -3.62 -7.97
N LYS A 51 0.76 -4.58 -8.87
CA LYS A 51 0.80 -6.03 -8.57
C LYS A 51 2.20 -6.46 -8.11
N ASP A 52 3.24 -5.99 -8.80
CA ASP A 52 4.62 -6.26 -8.39
C ASP A 52 4.96 -5.66 -7.02
N PHE A 53 4.54 -4.41 -6.78
CA PHE A 53 4.70 -3.77 -5.47
C PHE A 53 4.06 -4.59 -4.35
N ILE A 54 2.79 -5.00 -4.52
CA ILE A 54 2.07 -5.82 -3.53
C ILE A 54 2.82 -7.14 -3.28
N ARG A 55 3.24 -7.83 -4.34
CA ARG A 55 4.01 -9.08 -4.25
C ARG A 55 5.30 -8.90 -3.44
N ARG A 56 6.08 -7.86 -3.75
CA ARG A 56 7.34 -7.57 -3.03
C ARG A 56 7.10 -7.19 -1.58
N SER A 57 6.05 -6.42 -1.29
CA SER A 57 5.67 -6.08 0.08
C SER A 57 5.28 -7.31 0.88
N LEU A 58 4.50 -8.23 0.30
CA LEU A 58 4.14 -9.49 0.94
C LEU A 58 5.38 -10.33 1.22
N GLU A 59 6.27 -10.50 0.24
CA GLU A 59 7.53 -11.23 0.41
C GLU A 59 8.38 -10.66 1.54
N ALA A 60 8.62 -9.35 1.54
CA ALA A 60 9.40 -8.67 2.57
C ALA A 60 8.73 -8.66 3.95
N SER A 61 7.45 -9.04 4.03
CA SER A 61 6.69 -9.09 5.28
C SER A 61 6.52 -10.49 5.86
N LYS A 62 6.85 -11.56 5.11
CA LYS A 62 6.59 -12.95 5.52
C LYS A 62 7.13 -13.29 6.91
N ASP A 63 8.33 -12.80 7.23
CA ASP A 63 9.00 -13.09 8.50
C ASP A 63 8.82 -11.96 9.54
N LYS A 64 8.07 -10.91 9.19
CA LYS A 64 7.82 -9.78 10.10
C LYS A 64 6.68 -10.15 11.04
N LYS A 65 6.96 -10.07 12.34
CA LYS A 65 5.94 -10.21 13.38
C LYS A 65 5.30 -8.86 13.66
N ILE A 66 3.98 -8.85 13.73
CA ILE A 66 3.24 -7.74 14.32
C ILE A 66 3.32 -7.94 15.83
N PHE A 67 3.90 -6.98 16.52
CA PHE A 67 3.97 -6.97 17.98
C PHE A 67 2.82 -6.13 18.51
N ASP A 68 2.02 -6.70 19.38
CA ASP A 68 1.05 -5.95 20.17
C ASP A 68 1.81 -5.30 21.33
N ARG A 69 2.01 -3.99 21.24
CA ARG A 69 2.76 -3.20 22.24
C ARG A 69 1.80 -2.27 22.96
N THR A 70 1.95 -2.20 24.27
CA THR A 70 1.33 -1.15 25.07
C THR A 70 1.91 0.22 24.71
N GLU A 71 1.19 1.29 25.04
CA GLU A 71 1.69 2.66 24.83
C GLU A 71 3.05 2.88 25.52
N LYS A 72 3.24 2.30 26.72
CA LYS A 72 4.48 2.40 27.47
C LYS A 72 5.65 1.74 26.72
N GLU A 73 5.50 0.49 26.30
CA GLU A 73 6.53 -0.24 25.55
C GLU A 73 6.85 0.43 24.21
N PHE A 74 5.84 1.03 23.57
CA PHE A 74 6.04 1.80 22.35
C PHE A 74 6.87 3.06 22.61
N ARG A 75 6.57 3.82 23.67
CA ARG A 75 7.36 5.01 24.05
C ARG A 75 8.80 4.63 24.36
N GLU A 76 9.01 3.58 25.15
CA GLU A 76 10.36 3.08 25.48
C GLU A 76 11.15 2.69 24.23
N LEU A 77 10.51 2.00 23.27
CA LEU A 77 11.14 1.70 21.98
C LEU A 77 11.55 2.98 21.23
N VAL A 78 10.65 3.96 21.13
CA VAL A 78 10.94 5.23 20.44
C VAL A 78 12.12 5.94 21.11
N TYR A 79 12.12 6.05 22.44
CA TYR A 79 13.23 6.68 23.18
C TYR A 79 14.55 5.96 22.93
N SER A 80 14.57 4.62 22.99
CA SER A 80 15.79 3.84 22.73
C SER A 80 16.38 4.06 21.32
N ILE A 81 15.51 4.24 20.32
CA ILE A 81 15.94 4.51 18.94
C ILE A 81 16.52 5.93 18.85
N VAL A 82 15.85 6.91 19.48
CA VAL A 82 16.30 8.31 19.47
C VAL A 82 17.63 8.46 20.21
N GLU A 83 17.80 7.80 21.36
CA GLU A 83 19.06 7.79 22.10
C GLU A 83 20.19 7.18 21.26
N GLY A 84 19.97 6.05 20.60
CA GLY A 84 20.98 5.45 19.71
C GLY A 84 21.41 6.41 18.58
N PHE A 85 20.46 7.09 17.93
CA PHE A 85 20.80 8.09 16.91
C PHE A 85 21.49 9.33 17.50
N SER A 86 21.11 9.77 18.70
CA SER A 86 21.71 10.90 19.41
C SER A 86 23.19 10.64 19.69
N GLU A 87 23.53 9.43 20.15
CA GLU A 87 24.89 8.98 20.38
C GLU A 87 25.69 8.92 19.06
N ASP A 88 25.15 8.26 18.02
CA ASP A 88 25.79 8.12 16.72
C ASP A 88 26.08 9.48 16.04
N MET A 89 25.18 10.45 16.24
CA MET A 89 25.26 11.77 15.62
C MET A 89 25.89 12.83 16.53
N SER A 90 26.24 12.50 17.78
CA SER A 90 26.70 13.46 18.80
C SER A 90 25.79 14.70 18.95
N LEU A 91 24.48 14.51 18.76
CA LEU A 91 23.47 15.56 18.88
C LEU A 91 22.67 15.34 20.15
N GLU A 92 22.56 16.35 21.01
CA GLU A 92 21.70 16.25 22.20
C GLU A 92 20.22 16.41 21.82
N PHE A 93 19.41 15.37 22.06
CA PHE A 93 17.96 15.43 21.93
C PHE A 93 17.32 16.13 23.15
N ASN A 94 16.13 16.71 23.00
CA ASN A 94 15.45 17.60 23.97
C ASN A 94 16.04 19.01 24.17
N LYS A 95 16.76 19.56 23.19
CA LYS A 95 16.99 21.01 23.12
C LYS A 95 15.80 21.72 22.49
N ILE A 96 14.78 22.00 23.29
CA ILE A 96 13.77 23.01 22.95
C ILE A 96 14.47 24.37 23.12
N TYR A 97 14.69 25.07 22.00
CA TYR A 97 15.15 26.46 21.98
C TYR A 97 13.98 27.43 21.91
#